data_AF-A0A4Y2RUT7-F1
#
_entry.id   AF-A0A4Y2RUT7-F1
#
_cell.length_a   1.000
_cell.length_b   1.000
_cell.length_c   1.000
_cell.angle_alpha   90.00
_cell.angle_beta   90.00
_cell.angle_gamma   90.00
#
_symmetry.space_group_name_H-M   'P 1'
#
loop_
_entity.id
_entity.type
_entity.pdbx_description
1 polymer ?
#
loop_
_entity_poly.entity_id
_entity_poly.type
_entity_poly.pdbx_seq_one_letter_code
_entity_poly.pdbx_strand_id
1 'polypeptide(L)'
;MNSPDVRRQSKMVVYNAYSYLKELASSKPNATIKELFLQTQRVTAYACGVSYRTVQRICTEVDMNAAVEVLNNIPVFESTQKKKKNTRTKPIIDLDDSDKSDRRQTV
;
A
#
# COMPACT_ATOMS: atom_id res chain seq x y z
N MET A 1 4.03 -27.84 -5.20
CA MET A 1 4.30 -26.76 -6.17
C MET A 1 3.02 -25.96 -6.36
N ASN A 2 2.92 -24.75 -5.81
CA ASN A 2 1.80 -23.85 -6.09
C ASN A 2 2.32 -22.76 -7.01
N SER A 3 1.96 -22.80 -8.30
CA SER A 3 2.33 -21.73 -9.22
C SER A 3 1.65 -20.42 -8.77
N PRO A 4 2.36 -19.28 -8.78
CA PRO A 4 1.78 -18.00 -8.39
C PRO A 4 0.60 -17.62 -9.28
N ASP A 5 0.61 -18.05 -10.55
CA ASP A 5 -0.44 -17.78 -11.53
C ASP A 5 -1.74 -18.54 -11.20
N VAL A 6 -1.66 -19.82 -10.83
CA VAL A 6 -2.83 -20.60 -10.39
C VAL A 6 -3.48 -19.99 -9.15
N ARG A 7 -2.67 -19.48 -8.22
CA ARG A 7 -3.18 -18.77 -7.04
C ARG A 7 -3.87 -17.45 -7.43
N ARG A 8 -3.32 -16.69 -8.37
CA ARG A 8 -3.90 -15.44 -8.86
C ARG A 8 -5.23 -15.70 -9.59
N GLN A 9 -5.27 -16.67 -10.49
CA GLN A 9 -6.49 -17.06 -11.19
C GLN A 9 -7.58 -17.50 -10.21
N SER A 10 -7.25 -18.33 -9.22
CA SER A 10 -8.20 -18.78 -8.20
C SER A 10 -8.81 -17.61 -7.43
N LYS A 11 -8.00 -16.61 -7.03
CA LYS A 11 -8.51 -15.39 -6.38
C LYS A 11 -9.45 -14.61 -7.29
N MET A 12 -9.13 -14.51 -8.58
CA MET A 12 -9.94 -13.78 -9.54
C MET A 12 -11.30 -14.46 -9.78
N VAL A 13 -11.34 -15.80 -9.84
CA VAL A 13 -12.59 -16.56 -9.95
C VAL A 13 -13.51 -16.29 -8.76
N VAL A 14 -12.97 -16.30 -7.54
CA VAL A 14 -13.74 -15.98 -6.32
C VAL A 14 -14.26 -14.54 -6.36
N TYR A 15 -13.42 -13.60 -6.79
CA TYR A 15 -13.82 -12.19 -6.91
C TYR A 15 -14.88 -11.95 -7.98
N ASN A 16 -14.80 -12.65 -9.12
CA ASN A 16 -15.78 -12.56 -10.19
C ASN A 16 -17.14 -13.10 -9.74
N ALA A 17 -17.15 -14.24 -9.02
CA ALA A 17 -18.37 -14.79 -8.43
C ALA A 17 -19.00 -13.81 -7.43
N TYR A 18 -18.19 -13.19 -6.57
CA TYR A 18 -18.65 -12.12 -5.67
C TYR A 18 -19.25 -10.94 -6.43
N SER A 19 -18.56 -10.45 -7.46
CA SER A 19 -19.01 -9.29 -8.26
C SER A 19 -20.35 -9.55 -8.94
N TYR A 20 -20.51 -10.73 -9.55
CA TYR A 20 -21.77 -11.13 -10.17
C TYR A 20 -22.92 -11.20 -9.15
N LEU A 21 -22.70 -11.85 -8.00
CA LEU A 21 -23.71 -11.94 -6.95
C LEU A 21 -24.06 -10.55 -6.38
N LYS A 22 -23.07 -9.67 -6.27
CA LYS A 22 -23.26 -8.28 -5.82
C LYS A 22 -24.12 -7.48 -6.80
N GLU A 23 -23.90 -7.63 -8.11
CA GLU A 23 -24.72 -6.99 -9.15
C GLU A 23 -26.16 -7.49 -9.10
N LEU A 24 -26.37 -8.81 -9.02
CA LEU A 24 -27.69 -9.41 -8.86
C LEU A 24 -28.42 -8.88 -7.63
N ALA A 25 -27.70 -8.75 -6.52
CA ALA A 25 -28.28 -8.26 -5.28
C ALA A 25 -28.60 -6.76 -5.38
N SER A 26 -27.74 -5.96 -6.05
CA SER A 26 -27.94 -4.53 -6.25
C SER A 26 -29.14 -4.20 -7.16
N SER A 27 -29.53 -5.14 -8.03
CA SER A 27 -30.74 -5.01 -8.86
C SER A 27 -32.06 -5.08 -8.06
N LYS A 28 -32.03 -5.47 -6.79
CA LYS A 28 -33.20 -5.58 -5.92
C LYS A 28 -33.29 -4.36 -4.98
N PRO A 29 -34.29 -3.48 -5.12
CA PRO A 29 -34.32 -2.17 -4.44
C PRO A 29 -34.68 -2.21 -2.94
N ASN A 30 -34.96 -3.40 -2.36
CA ASN A 30 -35.64 -3.50 -1.05
C ASN A 30 -34.74 -3.88 0.13
N ALA A 31 -33.44 -4.13 -0.08
CA ALA A 31 -32.53 -4.54 0.98
C ALA A 31 -31.58 -3.40 1.38
N THR A 32 -31.30 -3.25 2.67
CA THR A 32 -30.26 -2.31 3.12
C THR A 32 -28.93 -2.74 2.50
N ILE A 33 -28.25 -1.78 1.86
CA ILE A 33 -27.00 -2.00 1.12
C ILE A 33 -25.99 -2.82 1.94
N LYS A 34 -25.89 -2.55 3.26
CA LYS A 34 -24.98 -3.26 4.17
C LYS A 34 -25.34 -4.75 4.37
N GLU A 35 -26.60 -5.08 4.59
CA GLU A 35 -27.03 -6.49 4.69
C GLU A 35 -26.80 -7.21 3.37
N LEU A 36 -27.09 -6.53 2.26
CA LEU A 36 -26.89 -7.05 0.92
C LEU A 36 -25.41 -7.44 0.68
N PHE A 37 -24.47 -6.58 1.06
CA PHE A 37 -23.04 -6.86 0.98
C PHE A 37 -22.61 -8.04 1.86
N LEU A 38 -23.05 -8.06 3.13
CA LEU A 38 -22.68 -9.10 4.08
C LEU A 38 -23.22 -10.47 3.62
N GLN A 39 -24.46 -10.50 3.15
CA GLN A 39 -25.10 -11.68 2.57
C GLN A 39 -24.35 -12.14 1.31
N THR A 40 -24.03 -11.22 0.41
CA THR A 40 -23.33 -11.54 -0.85
C THR A 40 -21.99 -12.22 -0.56
N GLN A 41 -21.17 -11.67 0.33
CA GLN A 41 -19.86 -12.27 0.67
C GLN A 41 -20.00 -13.66 1.31
N ARG A 42 -21.03 -13.88 2.14
CA ARG A 42 -21.32 -15.21 2.74
C ARG A 42 -21.78 -16.21 1.68
N VAL A 43 -22.64 -15.78 0.76
CA VAL A 43 -23.09 -16.61 -0.36
C VAL A 43 -21.92 -16.96 -1.27
N THR A 44 -21.02 -16.02 -1.57
CA THR A 44 -19.79 -16.32 -2.33
C THR A 44 -18.91 -17.33 -1.60
N ALA A 45 -18.72 -17.16 -0.28
CA ALA A 45 -17.93 -18.09 0.52
C ALA A 45 -18.48 -19.52 0.42
N TYR A 46 -19.81 -19.67 0.53
CA TYR A 46 -20.49 -20.94 0.36
C TYR A 46 -20.35 -21.50 -1.06
N ALA A 47 -20.64 -20.70 -2.08
CA ALA A 47 -20.62 -21.11 -3.49
C ALA A 47 -19.22 -21.52 -3.96
N CYS A 48 -18.19 -20.81 -3.52
CA CYS A 48 -16.80 -21.09 -3.90
C CYS A 48 -16.11 -22.08 -2.95
N GLY A 49 -16.78 -22.56 -1.89
CA GLY A 49 -16.20 -23.52 -0.93
C GLY A 49 -15.00 -22.95 -0.15
N VAL A 50 -14.99 -21.65 0.12
CA VAL A 50 -13.89 -20.95 0.83
C VAL A 50 -14.40 -20.29 2.10
N SER A 51 -13.48 -19.98 3.02
CA SER A 51 -13.86 -19.25 4.23
C SER A 51 -14.32 -17.83 3.92
N TYR A 52 -15.28 -17.32 4.71
CA TYR A 52 -15.72 -15.92 4.63
C TYR A 52 -14.54 -14.92 4.74
N ARG A 53 -13.58 -15.20 5.63
CA ARG A 53 -12.38 -14.38 5.82
C ARG A 53 -11.50 -14.35 4.57
N THR A 54 -11.49 -15.44 3.79
CA THR A 54 -10.79 -15.50 2.49
C THR A 54 -11.44 -14.56 1.48
N VAL A 55 -12.77 -14.57 1.38
CA VAL A 55 -13.52 -13.67 0.49
C VAL A 55 -13.25 -12.20 0.87
N GLN A 56 -13.32 -11.86 2.16
CA GLN A 56 -13.00 -10.51 2.64
C GLN A 56 -11.60 -10.06 2.21
N ARG A 57 -10.58 -10.91 2.44
CA ARG A 57 -9.21 -10.62 2.02
C ARG A 57 -9.09 -10.40 0.52
N ILE A 58 -9.72 -11.26 -0.29
CA ILE A 58 -9.70 -11.13 -1.75
C ILE A 58 -10.34 -9.81 -2.19
N CYS A 59 -11.51 -9.45 -1.65
CA CYS A 59 -12.13 -8.16 -1.95
C CYS A 59 -11.21 -6.99 -1.61
N THR A 60 -10.60 -6.98 -0.42
CA THR A 60 -9.67 -5.90 -0.02
C THR A 60 -8.41 -5.85 -0.88
N GLU A 61 -7.86 -7.00 -1.27
CA GLU A 61 -6.67 -7.07 -2.12
C GLU A 61 -6.96 -6.57 -3.53
N VAL A 62 -8.12 -6.89 -4.10
CA VAL A 62 -8.51 -6.43 -5.44
C VAL A 62 -8.82 -4.93 -5.43
N ASP A 63 -9.50 -4.42 -4.40
CA ASP A 63 -9.74 -2.98 -4.25
C ASP A 63 -8.43 -2.19 -4.15
N MET A 64 -7.44 -2.71 -3.41
CA MET A 64 -6.10 -2.09 -3.35
C MET A 64 -5.37 -2.14 -4.69
N ASN A 65 -5.43 -3.25 -5.41
CA ASN A 65 -4.81 -3.35 -6.73
C ASN A 65 -5.46 -2.41 -7.74
N ALA A 66 -6.79 -2.27 -7.71
CA ALA A 66 -7.51 -1.29 -8.54
C ALA A 66 -7.09 0.14 -8.20
N ALA A 67 -6.94 0.47 -6.91
CA ALA A 67 -6.46 1.79 -6.48
C ALA A 67 -5.01 2.05 -6.93
N VAL A 68 -4.14 1.03 -6.89
CA VAL A 68 -2.75 1.13 -7.37
C VAL A 68 -2.69 1.29 -8.89
N GLU A 69 -3.52 0.58 -9.67
CA GLU A 69 -3.60 0.77 -11.12
C GLU A 69 -4.11 2.18 -11.48
N VAL A 70 -5.11 2.70 -10.76
CA VAL A 70 -5.57 4.08 -10.93
C VAL A 70 -4.45 5.09 -10.60
N LEU A 71 -3.70 4.87 -9.53
CA LEU A 71 -2.58 5.74 -9.15
C LEU A 71 -1.43 5.69 -10.19
N ASN A 72 -1.14 4.51 -10.74
CA ASN A 72 -0.11 4.32 -11.76
C ASN A 72 -0.51 4.91 -13.13
N ASN A 73 -1.81 5.05 -13.42
CA ASN A 73 -2.33 5.68 -14.63
C ASN A 73 -2.39 7.20 -14.55
N ILE A 74 -2.17 7.79 -13.36
CA ILE A 74 -1.94 9.22 -13.23
C ILE A 74 -0.47 9.47 -13.60
N PRO A 75 -0.16 10.29 -14.61
CA PRO A 75 1.21 10.68 -14.87
C PRO A 75 1.72 11.46 -13.66
N VAL A 76 2.45 10.76 -12.79
CA VAL A 76 3.15 11.38 -11.68
C VAL A 76 4.32 12.14 -12.29
N PHE A 77 4.25 13.47 -12.21
CA PHE A 77 5.37 14.32 -12.55
C PHE A 77 6.46 14.14 -11.48
N GLU A 78 7.29 13.12 -11.65
CA GLU A 78 8.55 13.03 -10.94
C GLU A 78 9.50 14.06 -11.56
N SER A 79 9.51 15.26 -10.98
CA SER A 79 10.55 16.22 -11.33
C SER A 79 11.89 15.56 -11.06
N THR A 80 12.75 15.48 -12.07
CA THR A 80 14.17 15.15 -11.89
C THR A 80 14.84 16.32 -11.18
N GLN A 81 14.47 16.59 -9.93
CA GLN A 81 15.32 17.39 -9.07
C GLN A 81 16.59 16.57 -8.92
N LYS A 82 17.60 16.94 -9.73
CA LYS A 82 18.99 16.56 -9.50
C LYS A 82 19.19 16.67 -8.00
N LYS A 83 19.43 15.55 -7.32
CA LYS A 83 19.99 15.55 -5.98
C LYS A 83 21.35 16.23 -6.12
N LYS A 84 21.37 17.57 -6.05
CA LYS A 84 22.60 18.33 -5.89
C LYS A 84 23.10 17.87 -4.53
N LYS A 85 24.03 16.90 -4.55
CA LYS A 85 24.95 16.67 -3.45
C LYS A 85 25.69 17.99 -3.25
N ASN A 86 25.10 18.90 -2.50
CA ASN A 86 25.84 19.97 -1.86
C ASN A 86 26.53 19.33 -0.65
N THR A 87 27.53 18.48 -0.92
CA THR A 87 28.69 18.36 -0.04
C THR A 87 29.42 19.70 -0.12
N ARG A 88 28.89 20.70 0.59
CA ARG A 88 29.67 21.87 0.93
C ARG A 88 30.38 21.49 2.22
N THR A 89 31.53 20.84 2.06
CA THR A 89 32.55 20.78 3.11
C THR A 89 32.87 22.24 3.42
N LYS A 90 32.29 22.79 4.50
CA LYS A 90 32.82 24.02 5.08
C LYS A 90 34.15 23.61 5.71
N PRO A 91 35.30 24.20 5.33
CA PRO A 91 36.42 24.18 6.25
C PRO A 91 35.95 24.93 7.50
N ILE A 92 35.98 24.25 8.65
CA ILE A 92 35.95 24.94 9.93
C ILE A 92 37.21 25.79 9.92
N ILE A 93 37.00 27.10 9.87
CA ILE A 93 38.04 28.07 10.15
C ILE A 93 38.40 27.82 11.62
N ASP A 94 39.65 27.43 11.87
CA ASP A 94 40.22 27.44 13.22
C ASP A 94 40.12 28.88 13.74
N LEU A 95 39.08 29.12 14.53
CA LEU A 95 38.98 30.28 15.40
C LEU A 95 39.79 29.93 16.64
N ASP A 96 41.03 30.40 16.59
CA ASP A 96 42.01 30.50 17.66
C ASP A 96 41.42 31.20 18.89
N ASP A 97 40.84 30.41 19.80
CA ASP A 97 40.44 30.84 21.15
C ASP A 97 41.51 30.40 22.15
N SER A 98 42.60 31.17 22.17
CA SER A 98 43.35 31.59 23.37
C SER A 98 43.33 30.64 24.58
N ASP A 99 44.35 29.79 24.71
CA ASP A 99 44.87 29.42 26.02
C ASP A 99 46.25 30.07 26.20
N LYS A 100 46.23 31.21 26.92
CA LYS A 100 47.41 31.88 27.46
C LYS A 100 48.24 30.86 28.24
N SER A 101 49.34 30.42 27.64
CA SER A 101 50.38 29.71 28.36
C SER A 101 51.11 30.69 29.29
N ASP A 102 50.56 30.93 30.48
CA ASP A 102 51.33 31.46 31.59
C ASP A 102 52.30 30.37 32.04
N ARG A 103 53.48 30.38 31.43
CA ARG A 103 54.62 29.55 31.82
C ARG A 103 55.00 29.89 33.26
N ARG A 104 54.60 29.05 34.20
CA ARG A 104 55.32 28.92 35.47
C ARG A 104 56.48 27.96 35.26
N GLN A 105 57.71 28.47 35.21
CA GLN A 105 58.86 27.70 35.64
C GLN A 105 60.04 28.59 36.12
N THR A 106 60.29 28.48 37.43
CA THR A 106 61.57 28.43 38.20
C THR A 106 62.57 29.58 38.05
N VAL A 107 63.16 30.13 39.12
CA VAL A 107 63.76 29.54 40.34
C VAL A 107 63.52 30.43 41.55
#